data_AF-A0A533UPM0-F1
#
_entry.id   AF-A0A533UPM0-F1
#
_cell.length_a   1.000
_cell.length_b   1.000
_cell.length_c   1.000
_cell.angle_alpha   90.00
_cell.angle_beta   90.00
_cell.angle_gamma   90.00
#
_symmetry.space_group_name_H-M   'P 1'
#
loop_
_entity.id
_entity.type
_entity.pdbx_description
1 polymer ?
#
loop_
_entity_poly.entity_id
_entity_poly.type
_entity_poly.pdbx_seq_one_letter_code
_entity_poly.pdbx_strand_id
1 'polypeptide(L)'
;MSFNKTLIVAAIAIAAVVTIAGLFSSTVFGLGCSPTSMMQGWKNLSTNSMMEGGGMMSSMMNQVPKDVIIKIQSSQQVSVGKEAQVKLLVLDKNTGNPLTDAQVTVGLEEGAPMSTMNMIGGMLDAENLGDGTYLAKFTLDSPGYYTLHVHVIPAGKSMHSMMANHMDIGIIAK
;
A
#
# COMPACT_ATOMS: atom_id res chain seq x y z
N MET A 1 5.24 36.87 -53.16
CA MET A 1 4.15 35.91 -53.39
C MET A 1 3.85 35.20 -52.09
N SER A 2 2.66 35.44 -51.56
CA SER A 2 2.11 34.83 -50.35
C SER A 2 1.52 33.47 -50.72
N PHE A 3 1.75 32.43 -49.91
CA PHE A 3 0.80 31.32 -49.79
C PHE A 3 0.78 30.75 -48.36
N ASN A 4 -0.45 30.54 -47.92
CA ASN A 4 -0.96 30.32 -46.58
C ASN A 4 -1.03 28.83 -46.22
N LYS A 5 -0.99 28.55 -44.90
CA LYS A 5 -1.71 27.48 -44.15
C LYS A 5 -1.29 26.03 -44.48
N THR A 6 -0.96 25.21 -43.49
CA THR A 6 -1.96 24.36 -42.82
C THR A 6 -1.45 23.88 -41.46
N LEU A 7 -2.17 24.28 -40.40
CA LEU A 7 -2.14 23.67 -39.07
C LEU A 7 -2.84 22.30 -39.14
N ILE A 8 -2.21 21.23 -38.65
CA ILE A 8 -2.90 19.97 -38.37
C ILE A 8 -3.03 19.86 -36.85
N VAL A 9 -4.23 20.17 -36.36
CA VAL A 9 -4.68 19.88 -34.99
C VAL A 9 -5.36 18.52 -35.05
N ALA A 10 -4.73 17.49 -34.49
CA ALA A 10 -5.37 16.20 -34.28
C ALA A 10 -5.94 16.17 -32.86
N ALA A 11 -7.24 16.50 -32.74
CA ALA A 11 -8.04 16.22 -31.56
C ALA A 11 -8.67 14.83 -31.73
N ILE A 12 -8.32 13.88 -30.87
CA ILE A 12 -9.08 12.63 -30.72
C ILE A 12 -9.50 12.54 -29.26
N ALA A 13 -10.74 12.97 -29.01
CA ALA A 13 -11.48 12.66 -27.80
C ALA A 13 -12.29 11.38 -28.07
N ILE A 14 -12.06 10.34 -27.28
CA ILE A 14 -13.03 9.23 -27.14
C ILE A 14 -13.26 9.01 -25.66
N ALA A 15 -14.40 9.51 -25.21
CA ALA A 15 -15.01 9.16 -23.95
C ALA A 15 -15.72 7.81 -24.11
N ALA A 16 -15.45 6.87 -23.20
CA ALA A 16 -16.35 5.77 -22.91
C ALA A 16 -16.27 5.47 -21.40
N VAL A 17 -17.19 6.09 -20.67
CA VAL A 17 -17.58 5.70 -19.31
C VAL A 17 -18.71 4.68 -19.47
N VAL A 18 -18.48 3.43 -19.09
CA VAL A 18 -19.57 2.54 -18.65
C VAL A 18 -19.11 1.71 -17.45
N THR A 19 -19.86 1.91 -16.40
CA THR A 19 -19.90 1.30 -15.07
C THR A 19 -20.05 -0.22 -15.11
N ILE A 20 -19.22 -0.97 -14.37
CA ILE A 20 -19.54 -2.33 -13.93
C ILE A 20 -19.84 -2.26 -12.43
N ALA A 21 -21.14 -2.26 -12.12
CA ALA A 21 -21.66 -2.46 -10.78
C ALA A 21 -22.11 -3.92 -10.65
N GLY A 22 -21.65 -4.58 -9.59
CA GLY A 22 -22.35 -5.67 -8.92
C GLY A 22 -22.11 -7.08 -9.46
N LEU A 23 -21.52 -7.94 -8.62
CA LEU A 23 -22.07 -9.24 -8.19
C LEU A 23 -20.95 -10.07 -7.55
N PHE A 24 -20.75 -9.92 -6.24
CA PHE A 24 -20.20 -11.02 -5.44
C PHE A 24 -21.22 -11.38 -4.38
N SER A 25 -21.82 -12.55 -4.59
CA SER A 25 -22.80 -13.21 -3.75
C SER A 25 -22.16 -13.60 -2.42
N SER A 26 -22.69 -13.07 -1.34
CA SER A 26 -22.42 -13.52 0.02
C SER A 26 -23.25 -14.78 0.30
N THR A 27 -22.60 -15.95 0.26
CA THR A 27 -23.15 -17.19 0.80
C THR A 27 -22.07 -17.93 1.59
N VAL A 28 -22.06 -17.78 2.91
CA VAL A 28 -21.59 -18.87 3.78
C VAL A 28 -22.65 -19.06 4.86
N PHE A 29 -23.10 -20.31 4.91
CA PHE A 29 -24.16 -20.86 5.72
C PHE A 29 -23.91 -20.68 7.21
N GLY A 30 -24.99 -20.33 7.92
CA GLY A 30 -25.12 -20.57 9.34
C GLY A 30 -25.34 -22.07 9.62
N LEU A 31 -24.49 -22.63 10.46
CA LEU A 31 -24.72 -23.77 11.34
C LEU A 31 -23.99 -23.34 12.63
N GLY A 32 -24.66 -23.02 13.73
CA GLY A 32 -25.50 -23.93 14.48
C GLY A 32 -24.62 -24.72 15.45
N CYS A 33 -24.54 -24.26 16.71
CA CYS A 33 -24.50 -25.05 17.96
C CYS A 33 -23.94 -24.23 19.12
N SER A 34 -24.82 -23.83 20.04
CA SER A 34 -24.48 -23.53 21.43
C SER A 34 -24.20 -24.84 22.18
N PRO A 35 -23.34 -24.81 23.21
CA PRO A 35 -23.74 -25.41 24.47
C PRO A 35 -23.50 -24.47 25.65
N THR A 36 -24.58 -24.25 26.39
CA THR A 36 -24.60 -23.67 27.73
C THR A 36 -24.10 -24.71 28.74
N SER A 37 -23.27 -24.23 29.69
CA SER A 37 -23.04 -24.75 31.05
C SER A 37 -22.56 -26.20 31.24
N MET A 38 -21.40 -26.36 31.87
CA MET A 38 -21.15 -27.16 33.09
C MET A 38 -19.66 -27.50 33.20
N MET A 39 -18.90 -26.79 34.05
CA MET A 39 -18.09 -27.48 35.08
C MET A 39 -17.46 -26.47 36.05
N GLN A 40 -17.93 -26.63 37.26
CA GLN A 40 -17.61 -25.94 38.49
C GLN A 40 -16.35 -26.55 39.11
N GLY A 41 -15.49 -25.69 39.63
CA GLY A 41 -14.50 -26.05 40.63
C GLY A 41 -13.09 -26.16 40.10
N TRP A 42 -12.26 -25.17 40.44
CA TRP A 42 -11.04 -25.42 41.22
C TRP A 42 -10.85 -24.25 42.21
N LYS A 43 -10.86 -24.64 43.49
CA LYS A 43 -10.51 -23.83 44.66
C LYS A 43 -9.04 -23.38 44.50
N ASN A 44 -8.74 -22.09 44.60
CA ASN A 44 -8.40 -21.36 45.83
C ASN A 44 -7.07 -21.82 46.47
N LEU A 45 -6.00 -21.05 46.19
CA LEU A 45 -4.82 -20.81 47.03
C LEU A 45 -4.37 -19.37 46.69
N SER A 46 -4.65 -18.36 47.53
CA SER A 46 -3.77 -17.84 48.60
C SER A 46 -2.34 -17.56 48.07
N THR A 47 -1.77 -16.36 48.10
CA THR A 47 -1.69 -15.39 49.20
C THR A 47 -1.12 -14.04 48.68
N ASN A 48 -1.43 -12.97 49.42
CA ASN A 48 -1.05 -11.56 49.25
C ASN A 48 0.38 -11.22 48.77
N SER A 49 0.46 -10.20 47.91
CA SER A 49 1.43 -9.11 48.06
C SER A 49 0.87 -7.81 47.44
N MET A 50 0.63 -6.83 48.32
CA MET A 50 0.31 -5.44 47.98
C MET A 50 1.50 -4.78 47.27
N MET A 51 1.26 -4.13 46.14
CA MET A 51 1.95 -2.88 45.76
C MET A 51 0.99 -2.03 44.92
N GLU A 52 0.48 -0.98 45.56
CA GLU A 52 0.11 0.27 44.89
C GLU A 52 1.30 0.75 44.04
N GLY A 53 1.01 1.21 42.83
CA GLY A 53 2.04 1.76 41.96
C GLY A 53 1.50 2.18 40.61
N GLY A 54 0.79 3.30 40.58
CA GLY A 54 0.73 4.14 39.39
C GLY A 54 -0.19 3.66 38.27
N GLY A 55 -1.45 4.07 38.34
CA GLY A 55 -2.19 4.35 37.11
C GLY A 55 -1.47 5.46 36.35
N MET A 56 -0.70 5.12 35.32
CA MET A 56 -0.16 6.03 34.30
C MET A 56 0.53 5.15 33.24
N MET A 57 -0.23 4.64 32.25
CA MET A 57 0.25 4.24 30.90
C MET A 57 -0.83 3.54 30.05
N SER A 58 -2.12 3.78 30.27
CA SER A 58 -3.16 3.28 29.34
C SER A 58 -3.35 4.17 28.09
N SER A 59 -2.50 5.19 27.89
CA SER A 59 -2.55 6.11 26.75
C SER A 59 -1.59 5.77 25.60
N MET A 60 -0.78 4.72 25.71
CA MET A 60 -0.16 4.10 24.53
C MET A 60 -1.23 3.28 23.82
N MET A 61 -2.21 3.97 23.26
CA MET A 61 -3.17 3.40 22.33
C MET A 61 -2.37 2.63 21.28
N ASN A 62 -2.50 1.32 21.39
CA ASN A 62 -2.71 0.36 20.33
C ASN A 62 -3.63 0.94 19.25
N GLN A 63 -3.18 2.02 18.59
CA GLN A 63 -3.79 2.48 17.38
C GLN A 63 -3.46 1.37 16.40
N VAL A 64 -4.51 0.62 16.05
CA VAL A 64 -4.60 -0.23 14.86
C VAL A 64 -3.66 0.32 13.78
N PRO A 65 -2.88 -0.53 13.07
CA PRO A 65 -2.12 -0.07 11.92
C PRO A 65 -3.01 0.87 11.11
N LYS A 66 -2.53 2.09 10.82
CA LYS A 66 -3.31 2.95 9.93
C LYS A 66 -3.26 2.21 8.60
N ASP A 67 -4.34 1.50 8.27
CA ASP A 67 -4.49 0.91 6.95
C ASP A 67 -4.39 2.05 5.95
N VAL A 68 -3.66 1.82 4.86
CA VAL A 68 -3.47 2.83 3.83
C VAL A 68 -4.10 2.40 2.52
N ILE A 69 -4.42 3.39 1.69
CA ILE A 69 -4.71 3.21 0.28
C ILE A 69 -3.51 3.74 -0.49
N ILE A 70 -2.91 2.88 -1.31
CA ILE A 70 -1.82 3.24 -2.22
C ILE A 70 -2.40 3.33 -3.63
N LYS A 71 -2.10 4.41 -4.35
CA LYS A 71 -2.51 4.61 -5.74
C LYS A 71 -1.31 5.05 -6.57
N ILE A 72 -1.30 4.64 -7.83
CA ILE A 72 -0.27 5.02 -8.80
C ILE A 72 -0.78 6.22 -9.59
N GLN A 73 0.05 7.24 -9.75
CA GLN A 73 -0.29 8.47 -10.47
C GLN A 73 0.54 8.70 -11.74
N SER A 74 1.52 7.83 -12.00
CA SER A 74 2.41 7.91 -13.16
C SER A 74 2.25 6.71 -14.09
N SER A 75 2.86 6.82 -15.28
CA SER A 75 3.04 5.68 -16.18
C SER A 75 3.84 4.56 -15.50
N GLN A 76 3.46 3.32 -15.80
CA GLN A 76 4.18 2.09 -15.43
C GLN A 76 5.18 1.66 -16.52
N GLN A 77 5.18 2.35 -17.66
CA GLN A 77 6.13 2.11 -18.74
C GLN A 77 7.32 3.07 -18.61
N VAL A 78 8.51 2.49 -18.55
CA VAL A 78 9.77 3.20 -18.28
C VAL A 78 10.80 2.89 -19.36
N SER A 79 11.78 3.78 -19.54
CA SER A 79 12.87 3.59 -20.50
C SER A 79 14.05 2.88 -19.87
N VAL A 80 14.60 1.88 -20.56
CA VAL A 80 15.85 1.22 -20.15
C VAL A 80 17.01 2.21 -20.14
N GLY A 81 17.89 2.09 -19.13
CA GLY A 81 19.10 2.90 -18.99
C GLY A 81 18.86 4.38 -18.63
N LYS A 82 17.63 4.75 -18.25
CA LYS A 82 17.27 6.08 -17.78
C LYS A 82 16.62 6.00 -16.41
N GLU A 83 16.77 7.07 -15.62
CA GLU A 83 16.05 7.19 -14.36
C GLU A 83 14.54 7.21 -14.63
N ALA A 84 13.86 6.22 -14.06
CA ALA A 84 12.42 6.12 -14.01
C ALA A 84 11.89 6.81 -12.75
N GLN A 85 10.69 7.37 -12.88
CA GLN A 85 10.01 8.09 -11.81
C GLN A 85 8.59 7.58 -11.67
N VAL A 86 8.29 6.94 -10.54
CA VAL A 86 6.94 6.45 -10.22
C VAL A 86 6.35 7.30 -9.09
N LYS A 87 5.23 7.96 -9.39
CA LYS A 87 4.48 8.77 -8.41
C LYS A 87 3.39 7.92 -7.75
N LEU A 88 3.37 7.96 -6.43
CA LEU A 88 2.44 7.24 -5.57
C LEU A 88 1.65 8.24 -4.73
N LEU A 89 0.34 8.01 -4.60
CA LEU A 89 -0.52 8.72 -3.65
C LEU A 89 -0.88 7.75 -2.52
N VAL A 90 -0.58 8.17 -1.29
CA VAL A 90 -0.83 7.41 -0.07
C VAL A 90 -1.88 8.14 0.76
N LEU A 91 -3.00 7.46 1.04
CA LEU A 91 -4.12 7.99 1.80
C LEU A 91 -4.36 7.13 3.03
N ASP A 92 -4.81 7.76 4.12
CA ASP A 92 -5.39 7.04 5.26
C ASP A 92 -6.71 6.39 4.82
N LYS A 93 -6.85 5.08 5.02
CA LYS A 93 -8.01 4.33 4.52
C LYS A 93 -9.33 4.72 5.19
N ASN A 94 -9.29 5.19 6.42
CA ASN A 94 -10.49 5.50 7.20
C ASN A 94 -11.03 6.90 6.88
N THR A 95 -10.13 7.86 6.69
CA THR A 95 -10.48 9.26 6.48
C THR A 95 -10.41 9.69 5.01
N GLY A 96 -9.67 8.95 4.18
CA GLY A 96 -9.36 9.32 2.80
C GLY A 96 -8.37 10.48 2.68
N ASN A 97 -7.84 11.00 3.80
CA ASN A 97 -6.91 12.12 3.81
C ASN A 97 -5.51 11.68 3.37
N PRO A 98 -4.74 12.55 2.70
CA PRO A 98 -3.36 12.26 2.36
C PRO A 98 -2.47 12.04 3.58
N LEU A 99 -1.60 11.03 3.52
CA LEU A 99 -0.60 10.74 4.55
C LEU A 99 0.73 11.40 4.19
N THR A 100 1.03 12.55 4.79
CA THR A 100 2.22 13.37 4.47
C THR A 100 3.47 13.03 5.28
N ASP A 101 3.39 12.11 6.23
CA ASP A 101 4.45 11.78 7.19
C ASP A 101 4.76 10.28 7.25
N ALA A 102 4.34 9.52 6.23
CA ALA A 102 4.63 8.09 6.14
C ALA A 102 6.05 7.84 5.60
N GLN A 103 6.66 6.75 6.04
CA GLN A 103 7.81 6.19 5.36
C GLN A 103 7.31 5.25 4.25
N VAL A 104 7.77 5.50 3.02
CA VAL A 104 7.43 4.69 1.85
C VAL A 104 8.71 4.10 1.29
N THR A 105 8.82 2.78 1.34
CA THR A 105 9.99 2.04 0.84
C THR A 105 9.57 1.17 -0.33
N VAL A 106 10.39 1.10 -1.37
CA VAL A 106 10.12 0.29 -2.55
C VAL A 106 11.23 -0.72 -2.83
N GLY A 107 10.86 -1.88 -3.35
CA GLY A 107 11.79 -2.89 -3.86
C GLY A 107 11.43 -3.27 -5.29
N LEU A 108 12.42 -3.61 -6.11
CA LEU A 108 12.21 -4.10 -7.47
C LEU A 108 12.50 -5.59 -7.55
N GLU A 109 11.63 -6.33 -8.20
CA GLU A 109 11.82 -7.75 -8.55
C GLU A 109 11.71 -7.88 -10.08
N GLU A 110 12.55 -8.73 -10.66
CA GLU A 110 12.38 -9.14 -12.06
C GLU A 110 11.22 -10.14 -12.20
N GLY A 111 10.29 -9.87 -13.11
CA GLY A 111 9.13 -10.70 -13.35
C GLY A 111 7.90 -10.35 -12.50
N ALA A 112 7.04 -11.34 -12.27
CA ALA A 112 5.81 -11.20 -11.49
C ALA A 112 6.10 -11.19 -9.99
N PRO A 113 5.18 -10.68 -9.14
CA PRO A 113 5.42 -10.59 -7.70
C PRO A 113 5.74 -11.95 -7.10
N MET A 114 6.83 -12.05 -6.33
CA MET A 114 7.28 -13.26 -5.64
C MET A 114 7.53 -14.45 -6.57
N SER A 115 7.73 -14.21 -7.87
CA SER A 115 7.82 -15.28 -8.88
C SER A 115 9.25 -15.77 -9.07
N THR A 116 10.24 -14.88 -8.96
CA THR A 116 11.65 -15.19 -9.15
C THR A 116 12.44 -15.05 -7.87
N MET A 117 11.94 -14.26 -6.91
CA MET A 117 12.70 -13.77 -5.74
C MET A 117 14.02 -13.06 -6.13
N ASN A 118 14.14 -12.67 -7.40
CA ASN A 118 15.31 -11.95 -7.92
C ASN A 118 15.11 -10.45 -7.68
N MET A 119 15.40 -10.02 -6.45
CA MET A 119 15.36 -8.61 -6.09
C MET A 119 16.51 -7.86 -6.76
N ILE A 120 16.17 -6.76 -7.42
CA ILE A 120 17.10 -5.87 -8.10
C ILE A 120 17.53 -4.79 -7.11
N GLY A 121 18.77 -4.90 -6.65
CA GLY A 121 19.32 -3.95 -5.68
C GLY A 121 18.70 -4.05 -4.30
N GLY A 122 18.85 -2.99 -3.51
CA GLY A 122 18.26 -2.88 -2.17
C GLY A 122 16.89 -2.21 -2.20
N MET A 123 16.23 -2.18 -1.04
CA MET A 123 15.05 -1.33 -0.87
C MET A 123 15.45 0.15 -0.95
N LEU A 124 14.62 0.96 -1.60
CA LEU A 124 14.82 2.38 -1.82
C LEU A 124 13.73 3.17 -1.10
N ASP A 125 14.10 4.23 -0.40
CA ASP A 125 13.11 5.17 0.14
C ASP A 125 12.54 6.04 -1.00
N ALA A 126 11.22 6.20 -1.02
CA ALA A 126 10.57 7.14 -1.92
C ALA A 126 10.65 8.57 -1.34
N GLU A 127 10.91 9.54 -2.21
CA GLU A 127 10.97 10.96 -1.84
C GLU A 127 9.56 11.48 -1.55
N ASN A 128 9.36 12.07 -0.37
CA ASN A 128 8.08 12.68 0.00
C ASN A 128 7.95 14.06 -0.64
N LEU A 129 6.95 14.22 -1.52
CA LEU A 129 6.67 15.46 -2.23
C LEU A 129 5.58 16.33 -1.57
N GLY A 130 5.06 15.90 -0.41
CA GLY A 130 3.91 16.54 0.25
C GLY A 130 2.57 16.03 -0.27
N ASP A 131 1.48 16.44 0.40
CA ASP A 131 0.09 16.09 0.06
C ASP A 131 -0.15 14.58 -0.19
N GLY A 132 0.56 13.73 0.56
CA GLY A 132 0.51 12.27 0.44
C GLY A 132 1.13 11.71 -0.83
N THR A 133 1.87 12.53 -1.58
CA THR A 133 2.54 12.12 -2.82
C THR A 133 3.98 11.73 -2.54
N TYR A 134 4.38 10.56 -3.04
CA TYR A 134 5.73 10.01 -2.90
C TYR A 134 6.30 9.65 -4.28
N LEU A 135 7.60 9.86 -4.46
CA LEU A 135 8.31 9.65 -5.72
C LEU A 135 9.38 8.58 -5.56
N ALA A 136 9.14 7.42 -6.15
CA ALA A 136 10.14 6.37 -6.28
C ALA A 136 11.01 6.63 -7.52
N LYS A 137 12.33 6.57 -7.35
CA LYS A 137 13.33 6.73 -8.42
C LYS A 137 14.19 5.49 -8.53
N PHE A 138 14.37 4.98 -9.74
CA PHE A 138 15.18 3.80 -10.01
C PHE A 138 15.60 3.75 -11.48
N THR A 139 16.59 2.92 -11.80
CA THR A 139 17.03 2.67 -13.19
C THR A 139 16.98 1.17 -13.45
N LEU A 140 16.50 0.79 -14.64
CA LEU A 140 16.49 -0.60 -15.10
C LEU A 140 17.41 -0.74 -16.30
N ASP A 141 18.31 -1.73 -16.26
CA ASP A 141 19.38 -1.89 -17.26
C ASP A 141 19.01 -2.84 -18.40
N SER A 142 17.87 -3.52 -18.32
CA SER A 142 17.41 -4.46 -19.33
C SER A 142 15.91 -4.32 -19.59
N PRO A 143 15.45 -4.52 -20.84
CA PRO A 143 14.02 -4.54 -21.15
C PRO A 143 13.37 -5.76 -20.51
N GLY A 144 12.11 -5.63 -20.10
CA GLY A 144 11.41 -6.70 -19.42
C GLY A 144 10.20 -6.25 -18.62
N TYR A 145 9.61 -7.23 -17.95
CA TYR A 145 8.55 -7.00 -16.97
C TYR A 145 9.14 -7.11 -15.57
N TYR A 146 8.79 -6.17 -14.72
CA TYR A 146 9.28 -6.05 -13.35
C TYR A 146 8.12 -5.80 -12.41
N THR A 147 8.32 -6.12 -11.14
CA THR A 147 7.39 -5.78 -10.06
C THR A 147 8.06 -4.77 -9.14
N LEU A 148 7.38 -3.65 -8.89
CA LEU A 148 7.73 -2.69 -7.85
C LEU A 148 6.88 -2.98 -6.62
N HIS A 149 7.50 -3.54 -5.59
CA HIS A 149 6.90 -3.76 -4.28
C HIS A 149 6.93 -2.46 -3.51
N VAL A 150 5.76 -1.91 -3.16
CA VAL A 150 5.63 -0.71 -2.36
C VAL A 150 5.21 -1.10 -0.95
N HIS A 151 5.93 -0.62 0.06
CA HIS A 151 5.59 -0.77 1.46
C HIS A 151 5.43 0.60 2.13
N VAL A 152 4.40 0.74 2.95
CA VAL A 152 4.10 2.00 3.64
C VAL A 152 4.05 1.77 5.15
N ILE A 153 4.81 2.58 5.87
CA ILE A 153 4.80 2.63 7.34
C ILE A 153 4.28 4.02 7.73
N PRO A 154 3.02 4.12 8.20
CA PRO A 154 2.46 5.38 8.68
C PRO A 154 3.26 5.93 9.87
N ALA A 155 3.27 7.26 10.05
CA ALA A 155 3.97 7.88 11.17
C ALA A 155 3.59 7.28 12.52
N GLY A 156 4.61 7.04 13.36
CA GLY A 156 4.45 6.46 14.68
C GLY A 156 4.05 4.97 14.69
N LYS A 157 4.04 4.29 13.53
CA LYS A 157 3.83 2.84 13.45
C LYS A 157 5.16 2.10 13.37
N SER A 158 5.15 0.83 13.79
CA SER A 158 6.31 -0.05 13.68
C SER A 158 6.42 -0.64 12.27
N MET A 159 7.60 -1.18 11.95
CA MET A 159 7.83 -1.95 10.71
C MET A 159 6.78 -3.05 10.46
N HIS A 160 6.16 -3.60 11.51
CA HIS A 160 5.12 -4.62 11.37
C HIS A 160 3.92 -4.16 10.53
N SER A 161 3.61 -2.85 10.48
CA SER A 161 2.52 -2.35 9.64
C SER A 161 2.76 -2.52 8.14
N MET A 162 4.03 -2.67 7.71
CA MET A 162 4.38 -2.85 6.31
C MET A 162 3.75 -4.10 5.68
N MET A 163 3.47 -5.13 6.50
CA MET A 163 2.88 -6.38 6.02
C MET A 163 1.44 -6.18 5.53
N ALA A 164 0.69 -5.30 6.21
CA ALA A 164 -0.68 -4.98 5.85
C ALA A 164 -0.77 -3.85 4.80
N ASN A 165 0.27 -3.01 4.75
CA ASN A 165 0.31 -1.80 3.92
C ASN A 165 1.31 -1.96 2.77
N HIS A 166 0.98 -2.84 1.82
CA HIS A 166 1.79 -3.05 0.63
C HIS A 166 0.96 -3.02 -0.66
N MET A 167 1.61 -2.72 -1.78
CA MET A 167 1.05 -2.78 -3.13
C MET A 167 2.15 -3.23 -4.10
N ASP A 168 1.82 -4.21 -4.94
CA ASP A 168 2.69 -4.62 -6.03
C ASP A 168 2.27 -3.95 -7.33
N ILE A 169 3.24 -3.39 -8.05
CA ILE A 169 3.02 -2.62 -9.26
C ILE A 169 3.81 -3.24 -10.41
N GLY A 170 3.13 -3.64 -11.47
CA GLY A 170 3.81 -4.05 -12.70
C GLY A 170 4.48 -2.87 -13.39
N ILE A 171 5.75 -3.03 -13.77
CA ILE A 171 6.55 -2.07 -14.52
C ILE A 171 7.01 -2.72 -15.82
N ILE A 172 6.87 -1.99 -16.93
CA ILE A 172 7.31 -2.43 -18.26
C ILE A 172 8.50 -1.56 -18.67
N ALA A 173 9.69 -2.16 -18.71
CA ALA A 173 10.90 -1.50 -19.20
C ALA A 173 11.10 -1.78 -20.69
N LYS A 174 11.26 -0.73 -21.50
CA LYS A 174 11.49 -0.84 -22.94
C LYS A 174 12.40 0.26 -23.50
#